data_AF-A0A2E3JSG4-F1
#
_entry.id   AF-A0A2E3JSG4-F1
#
_cell.length_a   1.000
_cell.length_b   1.000
_cell.length_c   1.000
_cell.angle_alpha   90.00
_cell.angle_beta   90.00
_cell.angle_gamma   90.00
#
_symmetry.space_group_name_H-M   'P 1'
#
loop_
_entity.id
_entity.type
_entity.pdbx_description
1 polymer ?
#
loop_
_entity_poly.entity_id
_entity_poly.type
_entity_poly.pdbx_seq_one_letter_code
_entity_poly.pdbx_strand_id
1 'polypeptide(L)'
;MAIISYDSAFDMFNSALKEAPTFDFAGTIPIFTEDNALIETELFDELSLKYYAKKNCGMEVTDEEKKLFETEYRGGSQGDYSIEMNEKITNVVNSLVEFPSSKRAVIMMNNTWWFHDDTDEAKCCRELHFRLTPSENENHKWILSCTGFFRAQAVDIMPKNFYFVYNIMEVIRQEISNAVGSSIETGSYTHFVTILVPTRYD
;
A
#
# COMPACT_ATOMS: atom_id res chain seq x y z
N MET A 1 -12.07 -16.28 10.30
CA MET A 1 -11.08 -16.43 9.23
C MET A 1 -9.70 -16.28 9.85
N ALA A 2 -8.81 -17.24 9.67
CA ALA A 2 -7.43 -17.11 10.14
C ALA A 2 -6.65 -16.33 9.08
N ILE A 3 -5.95 -15.26 9.49
CA ILE A 3 -5.07 -14.52 8.57
C ILE A 3 -3.79 -15.32 8.43
N ILE A 4 -3.42 -15.67 7.20
CA ILE A 4 -2.20 -16.42 6.91
C ILE A 4 -1.01 -15.46 6.99
N SER A 5 0.05 -15.89 7.67
CA SER A 5 1.33 -15.19 7.67
C SER A 5 2.17 -15.66 6.48
N TYR A 6 2.70 -14.72 5.72
CA TYR A 6 3.59 -14.94 4.58
C TYR A 6 4.96 -14.33 4.86
N ASP A 7 6.02 -14.94 4.36
CA ASP A 7 7.39 -14.45 4.55
C ASP A 7 7.67 -13.21 3.67
N SER A 8 6.99 -13.12 2.52
CA SER A 8 7.16 -12.03 1.55
C SER A 8 5.88 -11.72 0.77
N ALA A 9 5.87 -10.57 0.08
CA ALA A 9 4.83 -10.24 -0.89
C ALA A 9 4.82 -11.24 -2.06
N PHE A 10 5.99 -11.77 -2.44
CA PHE A 10 6.09 -12.79 -3.48
C PHE A 10 5.37 -14.09 -3.10
N ASP A 11 5.48 -14.52 -1.84
CA ASP A 11 4.77 -15.71 -1.35
C ASP A 11 3.25 -15.47 -1.31
N MET A 12 2.84 -14.29 -0.84
CA MET A 12 1.42 -13.91 -0.84
C MET A 12 0.86 -13.82 -2.27
N PHE A 13 1.62 -13.26 -3.21
CA PHE A 13 1.29 -13.20 -4.63
C PHE A 13 1.15 -14.60 -5.25
N ASN A 14 2.08 -15.53 -4.95
CA ASN A 14 1.99 -16.91 -5.42
C ASN A 14 0.82 -17.70 -4.82
N SER A 15 0.39 -17.37 -3.60
CA SER A 15 -0.85 -17.92 -3.04
C SER A 15 -2.07 -17.36 -3.75
N ALA A 16 -2.11 -16.04 -3.94
CA ALA A 16 -3.18 -15.35 -4.64
C ALA A 16 -3.39 -15.88 -6.07
N LEU A 17 -2.30 -16.20 -6.80
CA LEU A 17 -2.36 -16.83 -8.13
C LEU A 17 -3.09 -18.19 -8.14
N LYS A 18 -3.04 -18.94 -7.04
CA LYS A 18 -3.68 -20.26 -6.92
C LYS A 18 -5.12 -20.17 -6.41
N GLU A 19 -5.43 -19.12 -5.68
CA GLU A 19 -6.73 -18.92 -5.02
C GLU A 19 -7.70 -18.09 -5.85
N ALA A 20 -7.20 -17.21 -6.73
CA ALA A 20 -8.06 -16.37 -7.55
C ALA A 20 -8.83 -17.18 -8.62
N PRO A 21 -10.11 -16.87 -8.89
CA PRO A 21 -10.92 -15.85 -8.22
C PRO A 21 -11.46 -16.32 -6.86
N THR A 22 -11.48 -15.43 -5.87
CA THR A 22 -12.03 -15.71 -4.53
C THR A 22 -12.53 -14.45 -3.84
N PHE A 23 -13.29 -14.62 -2.75
CA PHE A 23 -13.71 -13.53 -1.87
C PHE A 23 -12.92 -13.57 -0.56
N ASP A 24 -12.75 -12.38 0.04
CA ASP A 24 -12.16 -12.20 1.37
C ASP A 24 -10.76 -12.83 1.53
N PHE A 25 -9.88 -12.56 0.56
CA PHE A 25 -8.48 -12.94 0.65
C PHE A 25 -7.74 -12.04 1.66
N ALA A 26 -7.01 -12.64 2.59
CA ALA A 26 -6.27 -11.90 3.61
C ALA A 26 -4.93 -12.55 3.95
N GLY A 27 -3.90 -11.72 4.08
CA GLY A 27 -2.56 -12.17 4.47
C GLY A 27 -1.77 -11.09 5.21
N THR A 28 -0.81 -11.51 6.03
CA THR A 28 0.10 -10.62 6.75
C THR A 28 1.54 -10.96 6.43
N ILE A 29 2.37 -9.94 6.21
CA ILE A 29 3.83 -10.03 6.17
C ILE A 29 4.35 -9.41 7.47
N PRO A 30 4.97 -10.18 8.40
CA PRO A 30 5.32 -9.70 9.73
C PRO A 30 6.29 -8.52 9.76
N ILE A 31 7.21 -8.44 8.80
CA ILE A 31 8.18 -7.35 8.64
C ILE A 31 8.18 -7.00 7.16
N PHE A 32 7.74 -5.80 6.79
CA PHE A 32 7.52 -5.43 5.38
C PHE A 32 8.59 -4.48 4.85
N THR A 33 9.67 -5.03 4.31
CA THR A 33 10.84 -4.30 3.79
C THR A 33 10.79 -4.16 2.27
N GLU A 34 11.71 -3.38 1.68
CA GLU A 34 11.79 -3.27 0.21
C GLU A 34 12.01 -4.63 -0.45
N ASP A 35 13.00 -5.37 0.08
CA ASP A 35 13.43 -6.67 -0.47
C ASP A 35 12.29 -7.68 -0.55
N ASN A 36 11.33 -7.62 0.37
CA ASN A 36 10.20 -8.53 0.39
C ASN A 36 8.88 -7.91 -0.12
N ALA A 37 8.89 -6.64 -0.54
CA ALA A 37 7.77 -5.97 -1.20
C ALA A 37 7.93 -5.91 -2.74
N LEU A 38 9.17 -5.94 -3.23
CA LEU A 38 9.49 -5.89 -4.66
C LEU A 38 9.18 -7.22 -5.35
N ILE A 39 8.31 -7.18 -6.35
CA ILE A 39 7.99 -8.34 -7.20
C ILE A 39 8.08 -7.90 -8.66
N GLU A 40 9.13 -8.33 -9.35
CA GLU A 40 9.25 -8.07 -10.78
C GLU A 40 8.43 -9.06 -11.60
N THR A 41 7.73 -8.53 -12.60
CA THR A 41 6.92 -9.30 -13.55
C THR A 41 7.09 -8.71 -14.94
N GLU A 42 6.63 -9.39 -15.99
CA GLU A 42 6.61 -8.82 -17.34
C GLU A 42 5.82 -7.50 -17.41
N LEU A 43 4.76 -7.37 -16.59
CA LEU A 43 3.97 -6.16 -16.52
C LEU A 43 4.67 -5.07 -15.70
N PHE A 44 5.42 -5.43 -14.67
CA PHE A 44 6.06 -4.49 -13.74
C PHE A 44 7.54 -4.83 -13.50
N ASP A 45 8.43 -4.13 -14.20
CA ASP A 45 9.85 -4.05 -13.85
C ASP A 45 10.07 -3.13 -12.63
N GLU A 46 11.23 -3.22 -11.98
CA GLU A 46 11.59 -2.39 -10.82
C GLU A 46 11.38 -0.88 -11.06
N LEU A 47 11.77 -0.37 -12.23
CA LEU A 47 11.66 1.06 -12.53
C LEU A 47 10.20 1.52 -12.60
N SER A 48 9.34 0.69 -13.18
CA SER A 48 7.91 0.94 -13.24
C SER A 48 7.28 0.89 -11.84
N LEU A 49 7.68 -0.05 -10.98
CA LEU A 49 7.21 -0.11 -9.59
C LEU A 49 7.58 1.16 -8.82
N LYS A 50 8.84 1.59 -8.93
CA LYS A 50 9.34 2.85 -8.33
C LYS A 50 8.60 4.07 -8.86
N TYR A 51 8.33 4.13 -10.15
CA TYR A 51 7.55 5.19 -10.76
C TYR A 51 6.13 5.30 -10.15
N TYR A 52 5.38 4.18 -10.13
CA TYR A 52 4.01 4.20 -9.61
C TYR A 52 3.98 4.47 -8.11
N ALA A 53 4.94 3.95 -7.35
CA ALA A 53 5.06 4.24 -5.92
C ALA A 53 5.33 5.73 -5.66
N LYS A 54 6.26 6.34 -6.41
CA LYS A 54 6.55 7.78 -6.37
C LYS A 54 5.31 8.61 -6.66
N LYS A 55 4.65 8.34 -7.80
CA LYS A 55 3.40 9.02 -8.21
C LYS A 55 2.30 8.89 -7.14
N ASN A 56 2.03 7.67 -6.70
CA ASN A 56 0.95 7.39 -5.74
C ASN A 56 1.26 7.87 -4.32
N CYS A 57 2.51 8.23 -4.01
CA CYS A 57 2.90 8.88 -2.76
C CYS A 57 2.95 10.41 -2.87
N GLY A 58 2.37 11.00 -3.91
CA GLY A 58 2.28 12.46 -4.06
C GLY A 58 3.58 13.15 -4.48
N MET A 59 4.60 12.39 -4.89
CA MET A 59 5.87 12.92 -5.36
C MET A 59 5.79 13.31 -6.85
N GLU A 60 6.56 14.33 -7.24
CA GLU A 60 6.57 14.83 -8.62
C GLU A 60 7.12 13.79 -9.60
N VAL A 61 6.44 13.61 -10.73
CA VAL A 61 6.87 12.74 -11.83
C VAL A 61 7.04 13.53 -13.12
N THR A 62 8.10 13.24 -13.87
CA THR A 62 8.42 13.97 -15.12
C THR A 62 7.57 13.47 -16.28
N ASP A 63 7.47 14.27 -17.34
CA ASP A 63 6.72 13.89 -18.54
C ASP A 63 7.42 12.74 -19.31
N GLU A 64 8.73 12.60 -19.19
CA GLU A 64 9.47 11.45 -19.71
C GLU A 64 9.11 10.16 -18.95
N GLU A 65 9.05 10.23 -17.62
CA GLU A 65 8.65 9.10 -16.78
C GLU A 65 7.21 8.67 -17.11
N LYS A 66 6.28 9.63 -17.25
CA LYS A 66 4.89 9.35 -17.64
C LYS A 66 4.82 8.61 -18.98
N LYS A 67 5.50 9.11 -20.01
CA LYS A 67 5.51 8.50 -21.35
C LYS A 67 6.08 7.07 -21.34
N LEU A 68 7.02 6.79 -20.44
CA LEU A 68 7.68 5.50 -20.36
C LEU A 68 6.84 4.47 -19.60
N PHE A 69 6.17 4.88 -18.52
CA PHE A 69 5.58 3.94 -17.56
C PHE A 69 4.05 3.92 -17.54
N GLU A 70 3.37 5.00 -17.93
CA GLU A 70 1.91 5.06 -17.92
C GLU A 70 1.32 4.34 -19.13
N THR A 71 0.74 3.18 -18.87
CA THR A 71 0.03 2.39 -19.87
C THR A 71 -1.34 1.99 -19.32
N GLU A 72 -2.30 1.74 -20.20
CA GLU A 72 -3.65 1.31 -19.81
C GLU A 72 -3.63 0.00 -19.00
N TYR A 73 -2.61 -0.84 -19.21
CA TYR A 73 -2.47 -2.16 -18.61
C TYR A 73 -1.94 -2.14 -17.16
N ARG A 74 -1.26 -1.07 -16.73
CA ARG A 74 -0.64 -0.97 -15.39
C ARG A 74 -1.58 -0.40 -14.32
N GLY A 75 -2.89 -0.63 -14.49
CA GLY A 75 -3.94 -0.34 -13.51
C GLY A 75 -4.72 0.95 -13.70
N GLY A 76 -4.43 1.73 -14.75
CA GLY A 76 -5.24 2.89 -15.16
C GLY A 76 -5.59 3.89 -14.05
N SER A 77 -6.71 4.60 -14.25
CA SER A 77 -7.33 5.55 -13.31
C SER A 77 -7.63 4.95 -11.93
N GLN A 78 -8.14 3.71 -11.87
CA GLN A 78 -8.52 3.04 -10.62
C GLN A 78 -7.34 2.78 -9.67
N GLY A 79 -6.13 2.67 -10.22
CA GLY A 79 -4.88 2.46 -9.50
C GLY A 79 -4.03 3.72 -9.33
N ASP A 80 -4.56 4.89 -9.64
CA ASP A 80 -3.96 6.20 -9.36
C ASP A 80 -4.48 6.74 -8.02
N TYR A 81 -3.60 6.84 -7.04
CA TYR A 81 -3.91 7.29 -5.67
C TYR A 81 -3.33 8.68 -5.37
N SER A 82 -2.74 9.35 -6.36
CA SER A 82 -1.95 10.58 -6.17
C SER A 82 -2.74 11.77 -5.60
N ILE A 83 -4.05 11.79 -5.80
CA ILE A 83 -4.93 12.90 -5.39
C ILE A 83 -4.88 13.10 -3.87
N GLU A 84 -4.43 14.31 -3.48
CA GLU A 84 -4.33 14.79 -2.09
C GLU A 84 -3.45 13.90 -1.19
N MET A 85 -2.52 13.14 -1.78
CA MET A 85 -1.75 12.16 -1.01
C MET A 85 -0.83 12.83 0.01
N ASN A 86 -0.23 13.97 -0.33
CA ASN A 86 0.66 14.69 0.58
C ASN A 86 -0.09 15.16 1.84
N GLU A 87 -1.32 15.67 1.69
CA GLU A 87 -2.19 16.07 2.79
C GLU A 87 -2.59 14.87 3.64
N LYS A 88 -2.90 13.72 3.01
CA LYS A 88 -3.26 12.47 3.70
C LYS A 88 -2.09 11.92 4.51
N ILE A 89 -0.89 11.90 3.95
CA ILE A 89 0.37 11.51 4.64
C ILE A 89 0.61 12.44 5.83
N THR A 90 0.56 13.76 5.60
CA THR A 90 0.74 14.77 6.66
C THR A 90 -0.23 14.55 7.82
N ASN A 91 -1.50 14.27 7.53
CA ASN A 91 -2.50 14.01 8.56
C ASN A 91 -2.19 12.75 9.39
N VAL A 92 -1.75 11.66 8.75
CA VAL A 92 -1.33 10.44 9.45
C VAL A 92 -0.11 10.70 10.33
N VAL A 93 0.91 11.38 9.80
CA VAL A 93 2.14 11.71 10.54
C VAL A 93 1.80 12.56 11.76
N ASN A 94 1.04 13.64 11.59
CA ASN A 94 0.60 14.49 12.71
C ASN A 94 -0.18 13.68 13.76
N SER A 95 -1.10 12.82 13.32
CA SER A 95 -1.86 11.97 14.24
C SER A 95 -0.97 11.03 15.05
N LEU A 96 0.05 10.42 14.45
CA LEU A 96 0.91 9.44 15.13
C LEU A 96 2.00 10.08 15.97
N VAL A 97 2.48 11.27 15.60
CA VAL A 97 3.43 12.06 16.38
C VAL A 97 2.76 12.61 17.65
N GLU A 98 1.57 13.22 17.52
CA GLU A 98 0.86 13.81 18.65
C GLU A 98 0.16 12.74 19.51
N PHE A 99 -0.36 11.68 18.86
CA PHE A 99 -1.09 10.61 19.53
C PHE A 99 -0.60 9.22 19.04
N PRO A 100 0.52 8.69 19.57
CA PRO A 100 1.10 7.42 19.11
C PRO A 100 0.17 6.20 19.22
N SER A 101 -0.84 6.26 20.09
CA SER A 101 -1.87 5.21 20.23
C SER A 101 -3.15 5.48 19.42
N SER A 102 -3.11 6.46 18.51
CA SER A 102 -4.26 6.83 17.67
C SER A 102 -4.76 5.66 16.86
N LYS A 103 -6.08 5.46 16.89
CA LYS A 103 -6.80 4.52 16.03
C LYS A 103 -7.34 5.20 14.76
N ARG A 104 -6.94 6.46 14.52
CA ARG A 104 -7.47 7.34 13.47
C ARG A 104 -6.41 7.71 12.42
N ALA A 105 -5.22 7.15 12.53
CA ALA A 105 -4.16 7.30 11.55
C ALA A 105 -4.49 6.48 10.29
N VAL A 106 -5.36 7.02 9.45
CA VAL A 106 -5.91 6.35 8.26
C VAL A 106 -5.77 7.24 7.03
N ILE A 107 -5.30 6.65 5.93
CA ILE A 107 -5.39 7.23 4.60
C ILE A 107 -6.61 6.63 3.91
N MET A 108 -7.59 7.46 3.58
CA MET A 108 -8.72 7.09 2.74
C MET A 108 -8.43 7.49 1.28
N MET A 109 -8.59 6.56 0.35
CA MET A 109 -8.29 6.83 -1.06
C MET A 109 -9.38 7.67 -1.73
N ASN A 110 -10.62 7.52 -1.30
CA ASN A 110 -11.76 8.32 -1.76
C ASN A 110 -12.23 9.26 -0.65
N ASN A 111 -12.39 10.54 -0.99
CA ASN A 111 -12.94 11.56 -0.08
C ASN A 111 -14.40 11.90 -0.40
N THR A 112 -14.98 11.27 -1.43
CA THR A 112 -16.37 11.43 -1.88
C THR A 112 -17.05 10.07 -2.07
N TRP A 113 -18.38 10.05 -2.01
CA TRP A 113 -19.17 8.90 -2.42
C TRP A 113 -18.96 8.63 -3.91
N TRP A 114 -18.85 7.36 -4.29
CA TRP A 114 -18.64 6.99 -5.68
C TRP A 114 -19.94 7.03 -6.46
N PHE A 115 -19.84 7.44 -7.72
CA PHE A 115 -20.88 7.23 -8.72
C PHE A 115 -20.76 5.80 -9.25
N HIS A 116 -21.84 5.03 -9.20
CA HIS A 116 -21.81 3.60 -9.57
C HIS A 116 -21.68 3.35 -11.08
N ASP A 117 -21.88 4.38 -11.88
CA ASP A 117 -21.69 4.45 -13.32
C ASP A 117 -20.29 4.92 -13.72
N ASP A 118 -19.51 5.51 -12.80
CA ASP A 118 -18.12 5.90 -13.02
C ASP A 118 -17.17 4.83 -12.45
N THR A 119 -16.66 3.98 -13.34
CA THR A 119 -15.71 2.94 -12.95
C THR A 119 -14.35 3.52 -12.53
N ASP A 120 -13.96 4.70 -13.00
CA ASP A 120 -12.64 5.29 -12.76
C ASP A 120 -12.50 5.85 -11.34
N GLU A 121 -13.60 6.31 -10.75
CA GLU A 121 -13.67 6.77 -9.36
C GLU A 121 -13.65 5.62 -8.33
N ALA A 122 -13.92 4.39 -8.77
CA ALA A 122 -13.90 3.22 -7.92
C ALA A 122 -12.46 2.76 -7.65
N LYS A 123 -11.70 3.45 -6.81
CA LYS A 123 -10.36 3.02 -6.40
C LYS A 123 -10.37 1.62 -5.78
N CYS A 124 -9.39 0.80 -6.12
CA CYS A 124 -9.29 -0.58 -5.64
C CYS A 124 -8.86 -0.63 -4.18
N CYS A 125 -7.78 0.08 -3.82
CA CYS A 125 -7.46 0.40 -2.43
C CYS A 125 -8.47 1.40 -1.89
N ARG A 126 -9.03 1.13 -0.71
CA ARG A 126 -9.97 2.03 -0.02
C ARG A 126 -9.32 2.73 1.14
N GLU A 127 -8.61 1.98 1.98
CA GLU A 127 -8.06 2.50 3.23
C GLU A 127 -6.71 1.88 3.55
N LEU A 128 -5.80 2.68 4.09
CA LEU A 128 -4.56 2.23 4.72
C LEU A 128 -4.55 2.69 6.18
N HIS A 129 -4.50 1.73 7.10
CA HIS A 129 -4.57 1.96 8.55
C HIS A 129 -3.19 1.81 9.14
N PHE A 130 -2.65 2.89 9.70
CA PHE A 130 -1.32 2.93 10.29
C PHE A 130 -1.39 2.85 11.81
N ARG A 131 -0.42 2.18 12.42
CA ARG A 131 -0.31 2.08 13.87
C ARG A 131 1.15 2.06 14.31
N LEU A 132 1.42 2.70 15.45
CA LEU A 132 2.68 2.55 16.17
C LEU A 132 2.48 1.57 17.33
N THR A 133 3.40 0.63 17.47
CA THR A 133 3.47 -0.27 18.62
C THR A 133 4.87 -0.21 19.25
N PRO A 134 5.02 -0.33 20.57
CA PRO A 134 6.33 -0.42 21.19
C PRO A 134 7.04 -1.69 20.70
N SER A 135 8.34 -1.61 20.47
CA SER A 135 9.17 -2.78 20.19
C SER A 135 9.32 -3.62 21.46
N GLU A 136 9.08 -4.93 21.35
CA GLU A 136 9.24 -5.86 22.47
C GLU A 136 10.71 -6.06 22.85
N ASN A 137 11.62 -5.82 21.90
CA ASN A 137 13.05 -6.10 22.05
C ASN A 137 13.88 -4.89 22.51
N GLU A 138 13.36 -3.67 22.34
CA GLU A 138 14.07 -2.43 22.65
C GLU A 138 13.14 -1.40 23.31
N ASN A 139 13.40 -1.10 24.59
CA ASN A 139 12.67 -0.06 25.32
C ASN A 139 12.77 1.28 24.57
N HIS A 140 11.61 1.93 24.35
CA HIS A 140 11.43 3.24 23.68
C HIS A 140 11.55 3.26 22.16
N LYS A 141 11.60 2.10 21.48
CA LYS A 141 11.52 2.06 20.02
C LYS A 141 10.10 1.79 19.56
N TRP A 142 9.66 2.50 18.53
CA TRP A 142 8.35 2.32 17.94
C TRP A 142 8.46 1.57 16.61
N ILE A 143 7.48 0.71 16.36
CA ILE A 143 7.33 -0.05 15.13
C ILE A 143 6.10 0.49 14.39
N LEU A 144 6.26 0.90 13.13
CA LEU A 144 5.17 1.30 12.25
C LEU A 144 4.64 0.10 11.46
N SER A 145 3.36 -0.24 11.65
CA SER A 145 2.68 -1.27 10.86
C SER A 145 1.51 -0.67 10.07
N CYS A 146 1.12 -1.35 8.99
CA CYS A 146 0.00 -0.97 8.13
C CYS A 146 -0.99 -2.13 7.94
N THR A 147 -2.27 -1.81 7.83
CA THR A 147 -3.30 -2.72 7.29
C THR A 147 -3.99 -2.04 6.12
N GLY A 148 -3.96 -2.67 4.95
CA GLY A 148 -4.59 -2.16 3.73
C GLY A 148 -5.90 -2.89 3.41
N PHE A 149 -6.94 -2.12 3.12
CA PHE A 149 -8.24 -2.62 2.71
C PHE A 149 -8.50 -2.34 1.23
N PHE A 150 -8.67 -3.39 0.47
CA PHE A 150 -8.89 -3.37 -0.97
C PHE A 150 -10.28 -3.94 -1.26
N ARG A 151 -11.14 -3.17 -1.91
CA ARG A 151 -12.46 -3.67 -2.33
C ARG A 151 -12.36 -4.74 -3.41
N ALA A 152 -11.30 -4.65 -4.22
CA ALA A 152 -11.03 -5.53 -5.33
C ALA A 152 -9.52 -5.49 -5.62
N GLN A 153 -8.97 -6.61 -6.07
CA GLN A 153 -7.58 -6.71 -6.48
C GLN A 153 -7.47 -7.69 -7.64
N ALA A 154 -6.85 -7.27 -8.73
CA ALA A 154 -6.38 -8.18 -9.77
C ALA A 154 -4.98 -8.68 -9.38
N VAL A 155 -4.73 -9.99 -9.47
CA VAL A 155 -3.47 -10.59 -9.02
C VAL A 155 -2.29 -10.01 -9.79
N ASP A 156 -2.41 -9.85 -11.11
CA ASP A 156 -1.42 -9.19 -11.98
C ASP A 156 -1.04 -7.75 -11.56
N ILE A 157 -1.92 -7.03 -10.85
CA ILE A 157 -1.67 -5.68 -10.32
C ILE A 157 -1.12 -5.69 -8.88
N MET A 158 -1.12 -6.83 -8.17
CA MET A 158 -0.62 -6.93 -6.79
C MET A 158 0.82 -6.42 -6.63
N PRO A 159 1.79 -6.71 -7.53
CA PRO A 159 3.14 -6.18 -7.43
C PRO A 159 3.19 -4.65 -7.24
N LYS A 160 2.43 -3.92 -8.06
CA LYS A 160 2.33 -2.46 -7.96
C LYS A 160 1.77 -2.02 -6.61
N ASN A 161 0.72 -2.69 -6.13
CA ASN A 161 0.05 -2.31 -4.88
C ASN A 161 0.89 -2.66 -3.64
N PHE A 162 1.61 -3.79 -3.64
CA PHE A 162 2.58 -4.10 -2.57
C PHE A 162 3.67 -3.06 -2.49
N TYR A 163 4.31 -2.75 -3.63
CA TYR A 163 5.41 -1.80 -3.65
C TYR A 163 4.96 -0.37 -3.30
N PHE A 164 3.75 0.03 -3.73
CA PHE A 164 3.11 1.27 -3.29
C PHE A 164 2.93 1.32 -1.76
N VAL A 165 2.38 0.25 -1.16
CA VAL A 165 2.15 0.24 0.30
C VAL A 165 3.47 0.24 1.08
N TYR A 166 4.48 -0.46 0.58
CA TYR A 166 5.83 -0.39 1.17
C TYR A 166 6.34 1.06 1.15
N ASN A 167 6.29 1.70 -0.02
CA ASN A 167 6.82 3.05 -0.18
C ASN A 167 6.09 4.08 0.68
N ILE A 168 4.76 4.01 0.78
CA ILE A 168 4.02 4.96 1.63
C ILE A 168 4.27 4.71 3.13
N MET A 169 4.46 3.44 3.54
CA MET A 169 4.90 3.13 4.91
C MET A 169 6.27 3.73 5.18
N GLU A 170 7.21 3.64 4.24
CA GLU A 170 8.57 4.17 4.38
C GLU A 170 8.58 5.71 4.48
N VAL A 171 7.81 6.39 3.64
CA VAL A 171 7.64 7.85 3.69
C VAL A 171 7.11 8.28 5.07
N ILE A 172 6.01 7.67 5.53
CA ILE A 172 5.41 7.98 6.84
C ILE A 172 6.38 7.67 7.98
N ARG A 173 7.07 6.52 7.93
CA ARG A 173 8.06 6.11 8.93
C ARG A 173 9.17 7.15 9.05
N GLN A 174 9.70 7.62 7.92
CA GLN A 174 10.78 8.59 7.89
C GLN A 174 10.32 9.97 8.39
N GLU A 175 9.12 10.42 8.02
CA GLU A 175 8.57 11.69 8.50
C GLU A 175 8.31 11.67 10.01
N ILE A 176 7.74 10.59 10.55
CA ILE A 176 7.58 10.42 12.01
C ILE A 176 8.95 10.42 12.69
N SER A 177 9.91 9.66 12.16
CA SER A 177 11.26 9.57 12.72
C SER A 177 11.95 10.93 12.79
N ASN A 178 11.82 11.74 11.74
CA ASN A 178 12.32 13.11 11.70
C ASN A 178 11.63 14.02 12.73
N ALA A 179 10.31 13.90 12.89
CA ALA A 179 9.53 14.73 13.81
C ALA A 179 9.82 14.44 15.29
N VAL A 180 10.03 13.17 15.64
CA VAL A 180 10.27 12.74 17.04
C VAL A 180 11.76 12.68 17.42
N GLY A 181 12.66 12.77 16.43
CA GLY A 181 14.11 12.72 16.65
C GLY A 181 14.64 11.33 17.06
N SER A 182 13.89 10.26 16.78
CA SER A 182 14.29 8.88 17.06
C SER A 182 13.94 7.96 15.90
N SER A 183 14.71 6.88 15.72
CA SER A 183 14.42 5.87 14.70
C SER A 183 13.10 5.14 14.95
N ILE A 184 12.31 4.96 13.89
CA ILE A 184 11.10 4.14 13.87
C ILE A 184 11.39 2.90 13.03
N GLU A 185 11.09 1.72 13.54
CA GLU A 185 11.26 0.45 12.82
C GLU A 185 10.07 0.19 11.89
N THR A 186 10.35 -0.51 10.79
CA THR A 186 9.31 -1.03 9.91
C THR A 186 8.74 -2.31 10.51
N GLY A 187 7.42 -2.36 10.60
CA GLY A 187 6.68 -3.51 11.10
C GLY A 187 5.92 -4.25 10.01
N SER A 188 4.79 -4.82 10.42
CA SER A 188 3.97 -5.67 9.57
C SER A 188 3.14 -4.91 8.54
N TYR A 189 2.86 -5.58 7.44
CA TYR A 189 1.78 -5.21 6.53
C TYR A 189 0.73 -6.31 6.47
N THR A 190 -0.54 -5.96 6.66
CA THR A 190 -1.68 -6.85 6.44
C THR A 190 -2.48 -6.40 5.23
N HIS A 191 -2.65 -7.29 4.26
CA HIS A 191 -3.38 -7.04 3.03
C HIS A 191 -4.75 -7.73 3.10
N PHE A 192 -5.83 -6.96 2.98
CA PHE A 192 -7.20 -7.47 2.96
C PHE A 192 -7.86 -7.12 1.63
N VAL A 193 -8.40 -8.14 0.95
CA VAL A 193 -9.04 -8.01 -0.36
C VAL A 193 -10.43 -8.64 -0.32
N THR A 194 -11.47 -7.84 -0.55
CA THR A 194 -12.85 -8.36 -0.60
C THR A 194 -13.10 -9.22 -1.85
N ILE A 195 -12.61 -8.80 -3.02
CA ILE A 195 -12.78 -9.51 -4.29
C ILE A 195 -11.41 -9.67 -4.96
N LEU A 196 -10.89 -10.90 -5.02
CA LEU A 196 -9.63 -11.21 -5.70
C LEU A 196 -9.94 -11.85 -7.05
N VAL A 197 -9.39 -11.30 -8.13
CA VAL A 197 -9.54 -11.82 -9.51
C VAL A 197 -8.16 -12.05 -10.13
N PRO A 198 -7.99 -13.02 -11.05
CA PRO A 198 -6.67 -13.34 -11.59
C PRO A 198 -6.10 -12.20 -12.45
N THR A 199 -6.94 -11.56 -13.27
CA THR A 199 -6.56 -10.44 -14.14
C THR A 199 -7.61 -9.34 -14.11
N ARG A 200 -7.28 -8.16 -14.66
CA ARG A 200 -8.23 -7.06 -14.81
C ARG A 200 -9.38 -7.34 -15.80
N TYR A 201 -9.28 -8.37 -16.66
CA TYR A 201 -10.16 -8.57 -17.81
C TYR A 201 -11.40 -9.44 -17.57
N ASP A 202 -11.68 -9.82 -16.32
CA ASP A 202 -12.85 -10.63 -15.96
C ASP A 202 -14.07 -9.78 -15.53
#